data_AF-A0A1W9Z0R6-F1
#
_entry.id   AF-A0A1W9Z0R6-F1
#
_cell.length_a   1.000
_cell.length_b   1.000
_cell.length_c   1.000
_cell.angle_alpha   90.00
_cell.angle_beta   90.00
_cell.angle_gamma   90.00
#
_symmetry.space_group_name_H-M   'P 1'
#
loop_
_entity.id
_entity.type
_entity.pdbx_description
1 polymer ?
#
loop_
_entity_poly.entity_id
_entity_poly.type
_entity_poly.pdbx_seq_one_letter_code
_entity_poly.pdbx_strand_id
1 'polypeptide(L)'
;MNRAVALRIAACGLLGLGAALLIAALLLSTYTHGKIAKIPLTLDADLMSEGTATALDPASLSSPERFVVNEDVPVALQQQLTVEAPANADVVTLQVGSSLRRTDQQQDQGLLLAMVDTVTLDRTTGEAVSSDTNPGGAVQKPRTIEDDTPPTNIALPHEGLSYRFPFGTEKKTYPYFDPIAQKAFDANYDGEEDVNGLTTYRFTQNIGYDADGELADPVKYASLYDNDEDSEVTARASLWGVEAENPEDPITMTRYYAAKRTFWVDPVTGTIVRAEDHGFHYYSRDALKPEVTFAEFDVTSTEKTVEAQVAAARDEADHLALWTRILPITFTALGLVMLVGGALLGSFALRAESTLIDPGLDGSDRGFFGRRDDESGPMPAAEAQTEKIPTRRPTDLPPDRPV
;
A
#
# COMPACT_ATOMS: atom_id res chain seq x y z
N MET A 1 -32.53 -4.16 -44.74
CA MET A 1 -32.41 -5.01 -43.54
C MET A 1 -33.76 -4.99 -42.81
N ASN A 2 -34.42 -6.14 -42.62
CA ASN A 2 -35.71 -6.19 -41.92
C ASN A 2 -35.54 -5.83 -40.44
N ARG A 3 -36.49 -5.08 -39.87
CA ARG A 3 -36.45 -4.64 -38.45
C ARG A 3 -36.26 -5.80 -37.47
N ALA A 4 -36.84 -6.97 -37.76
CA ALA A 4 -36.66 -8.20 -36.97
C ALA A 4 -35.22 -8.73 -36.97
N VAL A 5 -34.53 -8.68 -38.12
CA VAL A 5 -33.11 -9.08 -38.23
C VAL A 5 -32.22 -8.09 -37.48
N ALA A 6 -32.51 -6.79 -37.58
CA ALA A 6 -31.78 -5.76 -36.84
C ALA A 6 -31.93 -5.92 -35.32
N LEU A 7 -33.15 -6.22 -34.83
CA LEU A 7 -33.43 -6.48 -33.41
C LEU A 7 -32.70 -7.72 -32.89
N ARG A 8 -32.57 -8.78 -33.71
CA ARG A 8 -31.79 -9.98 -33.35
C ARG A 8 -30.31 -9.71 -33.23
N ILE A 9 -29.73 -9.01 -34.21
CA ILE A 9 -28.30 -8.65 -34.16
C ILE A 9 -28.04 -7.78 -32.93
N ALA A 10 -28.93 -6.82 -32.63
CA ALA A 10 -28.83 -6.00 -31.43
C ALA A 10 -28.95 -6.82 -30.12
N ALA A 11 -29.91 -7.75 -30.05
CA ALA A 11 -30.08 -8.64 -28.89
C ALA A 11 -28.85 -9.53 -28.67
N CYS A 12 -28.31 -10.16 -29.73
CA CYS A 12 -27.09 -10.96 -29.66
C CYS A 12 -25.87 -10.11 -29.26
N GLY A 13 -25.76 -8.88 -29.77
CA GLY A 13 -24.70 -7.94 -29.39
C GLY A 13 -24.75 -7.58 -27.90
N LEU A 14 -25.95 -7.29 -27.37
CA LEU A 14 -26.14 -6.99 -25.95
C LEU A 14 -25.84 -8.21 -25.07
N LEU A 15 -26.29 -9.40 -25.46
CA LEU A 15 -25.99 -10.63 -24.71
C LEU A 15 -24.49 -10.93 -24.70
N GLY A 16 -23.81 -10.80 -25.85
CA GLY A 16 -22.36 -11.02 -25.97
C GLY A 16 -21.55 -10.02 -25.15
N LEU A 17 -21.88 -8.73 -25.23
CA LEU A 17 -21.23 -7.69 -24.43
C LEU A 17 -21.50 -7.86 -22.94
N GLY A 18 -22.74 -8.20 -22.55
CA GLY A 18 -23.09 -8.49 -21.17
C GLY A 18 -22.27 -9.64 -20.59
N ALA A 19 -22.16 -10.75 -21.32
CA ALA A 19 -21.33 -11.89 -20.91
C ALA A 19 -19.84 -11.51 -20.82
N ALA A 20 -19.32 -10.75 -21.80
CA ALA A 20 -17.93 -10.29 -21.79
C ALA A 20 -17.62 -9.39 -20.57
N LEU A 21 -18.53 -8.48 -20.20
CA LEU A 21 -18.39 -7.63 -19.01
C LEU A 21 -18.40 -8.44 -17.72
N LEU A 22 -19.25 -9.46 -17.60
CA LEU A 22 -19.25 -10.34 -16.43
C LEU A 22 -17.96 -11.15 -16.33
N ILE A 23 -17.44 -11.66 -17.45
CA ILE A 23 -16.14 -12.35 -17.48
C ILE A 23 -15.02 -11.38 -17.06
N ALA A 24 -15.02 -10.15 -17.59
CA ALA A 24 -14.05 -9.13 -17.21
C ALA A 24 -14.13 -8.79 -15.72
N ALA A 25 -15.33 -8.63 -15.15
CA ALA A 25 -15.54 -8.40 -13.73
C ALA A 25 -14.98 -9.55 -12.87
N LEU A 26 -15.22 -10.80 -13.28
CA LEU A 26 -14.71 -11.98 -12.60
C LEU A 26 -13.17 -12.00 -12.60
N LEU A 27 -12.56 -11.77 -13.76
CA LEU A 27 -11.10 -11.71 -13.88
C LEU A 27 -10.52 -10.59 -13.01
N LEU A 28 -11.12 -9.40 -13.03
CA LEU A 28 -10.66 -8.28 -12.22
C LEU A 28 -10.73 -8.58 -10.72
N SER A 29 -11.82 -9.19 -10.26
CA SER A 29 -12.01 -9.50 -8.83
C SER A 29 -11.10 -10.61 -8.31
N THR A 30 -10.72 -11.59 -9.15
CA THR A 30 -9.99 -12.78 -8.71
C THR A 30 -8.49 -12.74 -9.02
N TYR A 31 -8.09 -12.06 -10.09
CA TYR A 31 -6.71 -12.08 -10.57
C TYR A 31 -5.96 -10.78 -10.28
N THR A 32 -6.62 -9.63 -10.33
CA THR A 32 -5.93 -8.33 -10.37
C THR A 32 -5.29 -7.95 -9.04
N HIS A 33 -5.93 -8.25 -7.90
CA HIS A 33 -5.43 -7.81 -6.58
C HIS A 33 -3.96 -8.19 -6.33
N GLY A 34 -3.59 -9.47 -6.44
CA GLY A 34 -2.20 -9.92 -6.24
C GLY A 34 -1.21 -9.47 -7.31
N LYS A 35 -1.67 -8.83 -8.39
CA LYS A 35 -0.82 -8.24 -9.43
C LYS A 35 -0.57 -6.75 -9.24
N ILE A 36 -1.41 -6.06 -8.49
CA ILE A 36 -1.32 -4.60 -8.31
C ILE A 36 -1.13 -4.15 -6.86
N ALA A 37 -1.48 -4.99 -5.87
CA ALA A 37 -1.16 -4.76 -4.46
C ALA A 37 0.32 -5.09 -4.23
N LYS A 38 1.18 -4.24 -4.79
CA LYS A 38 2.63 -4.39 -4.81
C LYS A 38 3.28 -3.04 -4.61
N ILE A 39 4.40 -3.02 -3.89
CA ILE A 39 5.22 -1.81 -3.72
C ILE A 39 5.47 -1.15 -5.09
N PRO A 40 5.22 0.15 -5.25
CA PRO A 40 5.41 0.83 -6.54
C PRO A 40 6.88 0.85 -6.97
N LEU A 41 7.12 0.86 -8.29
CA LEU A 41 8.46 0.98 -8.88
C LEU A 41 8.90 2.45 -9.06
N THR A 42 8.07 3.39 -8.65
CA THR A 42 8.26 4.83 -8.83
C THR A 42 8.24 5.55 -7.49
N LEU A 43 8.60 4.85 -6.41
CA LEU A 43 8.71 5.48 -5.10
C LEU A 43 9.84 6.52 -5.14
N ASP A 44 9.47 7.74 -4.76
CA ASP A 44 10.37 8.85 -4.56
C ASP A 44 9.75 9.69 -3.44
N ALA A 45 10.43 9.75 -2.29
CA ALA A 45 9.90 10.40 -1.10
C ALA A 45 11.00 11.14 -0.34
N ASP A 46 10.70 12.37 0.06
CA ASP A 46 11.50 13.18 0.97
C ASP A 46 10.73 13.29 2.29
N LEU A 47 11.23 12.60 3.32
CA LEU A 47 10.63 12.54 4.64
C LEU A 47 11.42 13.45 5.57
N MET A 48 10.74 14.37 6.22
CA MET A 48 11.32 15.29 7.18
C MET A 48 10.68 15.10 8.53
N SER A 49 11.51 14.92 9.55
CA SER A 49 11.14 14.91 10.96
C SER A 49 11.94 15.98 11.70
N GLU A 50 11.34 16.60 12.70
CA GLU A 50 11.97 17.67 13.48
C GLU A 50 11.83 17.39 14.97
N GLY A 51 12.73 17.94 15.78
CA GLY A 51 12.71 17.83 17.23
C GLY A 51 13.97 18.37 17.89
N THR A 52 14.38 17.74 18.98
CA THR A 52 15.52 18.17 19.80
C THR A 52 16.49 17.02 20.04
N ALA A 53 17.74 17.36 20.33
CA ALA A 53 18.77 16.39 20.64
C ALA A 53 19.70 16.87 21.76
N THR A 54 20.28 15.89 22.47
CA THR A 54 21.53 16.03 23.21
C THR A 54 22.65 15.46 22.35
N ALA A 55 23.55 16.30 21.86
CA ALA A 55 24.51 15.90 20.83
C ALA A 55 25.93 16.38 21.15
N LEU A 56 26.90 15.52 20.88
CA LEU A 56 28.31 15.88 20.87
C LEU A 56 28.54 16.98 19.82
N ASP A 57 29.19 18.07 20.20
CA ASP A 57 29.66 19.10 19.29
C ASP A 57 30.90 18.59 18.53
N PRO A 58 30.82 18.36 17.21
CA PRO A 58 31.94 17.85 16.44
C PRO A 58 33.17 18.78 16.48
N ALA A 59 32.98 20.10 16.65
CA ALA A 59 34.09 21.05 16.76
C ALA A 59 34.92 20.83 18.03
N SER A 60 34.31 20.28 19.08
CA SER A 60 34.99 19.98 20.34
C SER A 60 35.99 18.83 20.23
N LEU A 61 35.89 17.98 19.20
CA LEU A 61 36.85 16.88 18.96
C LEU A 61 38.26 17.39 18.68
N SER A 62 38.40 18.62 18.20
CA SER A 62 39.70 19.29 17.99
C SER A 62 40.17 20.09 19.21
N SER A 63 39.36 20.18 20.27
CA SER A 63 39.70 20.92 21.49
C SER A 63 40.63 20.10 22.40
N PRO A 64 41.69 20.72 22.95
CA PRO A 64 42.57 20.04 23.90
C PRO A 64 41.96 19.91 25.32
N GLU A 65 40.86 20.60 25.59
CA GLU A 65 40.24 20.68 26.93
C GLU A 65 39.34 19.48 27.21
N ARG A 66 38.19 19.41 26.54
CA ARG A 66 37.21 18.32 26.67
C ARG A 66 36.26 18.26 25.48
N PHE A 67 35.67 17.08 25.29
CA PHE A 67 34.51 16.90 24.44
C PHE A 67 33.30 17.64 25.05
N VAL A 68 32.58 18.34 24.19
CA VAL A 68 31.43 19.16 24.59
C VAL A 68 30.17 18.51 24.07
N VAL A 69 29.23 18.23 24.97
CA VAL A 69 27.88 17.78 24.63
C VAL A 69 26.95 18.97 24.83
N ASN A 70 26.16 19.29 23.80
CA ASN A 70 25.13 20.31 23.88
C ASN A 70 23.77 19.65 24.11
N GLU A 71 23.02 20.16 25.08
CA GLU A 71 21.66 19.73 25.39
C GLU A 71 20.64 20.60 24.66
N ASP A 72 19.45 20.06 24.41
CA ASP A 72 18.30 20.75 23.82
C ASP A 72 18.59 21.50 22.51
N VAL A 73 19.46 20.94 21.66
CA VAL A 73 19.75 21.53 20.34
C VAL A 73 18.66 21.16 19.33
N PRO A 74 18.19 22.10 18.49
CA PRO A 74 17.14 21.80 17.52
C PRO A 74 17.71 20.97 16.36
N VAL A 75 17.07 19.86 16.03
CA VAL A 75 17.51 18.93 14.98
C VAL A 75 16.42 18.62 13.96
N ALA A 76 16.85 18.27 12.76
CA ALA A 76 16.01 17.74 11.69
C ALA A 76 16.61 16.43 11.18
N LEU A 77 15.77 15.40 11.06
CA LEU A 77 16.06 14.14 10.40
C LEU A 77 15.41 14.15 9.02
N GLN A 78 16.24 14.07 7.98
CA GLN A 78 15.80 13.93 6.60
C GLN A 78 16.06 12.53 6.09
N GLN A 79 15.09 11.91 5.42
CA GLN A 79 15.25 10.66 4.69
C GLN A 79 14.78 10.81 3.25
N GLN A 80 15.67 10.58 2.30
CA GLN A 80 15.35 10.53 0.87
C GLN A 80 15.29 9.07 0.43
N LEU A 81 14.14 8.63 -0.06
CA LEU A 81 13.93 7.29 -0.59
C LEU A 81 13.82 7.36 -2.12
N THR A 82 14.60 6.53 -2.82
CA THR A 82 14.52 6.37 -4.27
C THR A 82 14.52 4.89 -4.66
N VAL A 83 13.96 4.59 -5.84
CA VAL A 83 14.04 3.25 -6.44
C VAL A 83 15.30 3.12 -7.29
N GLU A 84 16.08 2.08 -7.03
CA GLU A 84 17.29 1.72 -7.77
C GLU A 84 17.13 0.36 -8.46
N ALA A 85 18.07 0.04 -9.35
CA ALA A 85 18.13 -1.30 -9.94
C ALA A 85 18.73 -2.31 -8.94
N PRO A 86 18.23 -3.57 -8.88
CA PRO A 86 17.13 -4.13 -9.68
C PRO A 86 15.72 -3.74 -9.20
N ALA A 87 14.86 -3.36 -10.15
CA ALA A 87 13.44 -3.11 -9.89
C ALA A 87 12.60 -3.70 -11.02
N ASN A 88 11.71 -4.64 -10.73
CA ASN A 88 10.94 -5.40 -11.72
C ASN A 88 9.57 -5.85 -11.18
N ALA A 89 8.93 -6.84 -11.82
CA ALA A 89 7.60 -7.29 -11.43
C ALA A 89 7.51 -7.85 -10.00
N ASP A 90 8.61 -8.37 -9.46
CA ASP A 90 8.64 -9.14 -8.21
C ASP A 90 9.45 -8.43 -7.12
N VAL A 91 10.56 -7.77 -7.47
CA VAL A 91 11.42 -7.07 -6.51
C VAL A 91 11.57 -5.59 -6.79
N VAL A 92 11.85 -4.82 -5.75
CA VAL A 92 12.22 -3.39 -5.83
C VAL A 92 13.40 -3.14 -4.93
N THR A 93 14.43 -2.47 -5.44
CA THR A 93 15.53 -1.99 -4.60
C THR A 93 15.26 -0.55 -4.20
N LEU A 94 15.29 -0.27 -2.90
CA LEU A 94 15.20 1.07 -2.33
C LEU A 94 16.59 1.52 -1.91
N GLN A 95 16.98 2.74 -2.26
CA GLN A 95 18.11 3.43 -1.68
C GLN A 95 17.57 4.53 -0.77
N VAL A 96 18.02 4.55 0.48
CA VAL A 96 17.56 5.47 1.51
C VAL A 96 18.74 6.23 2.09
N GLY A 97 18.83 7.51 1.74
CA GLY A 97 19.78 8.43 2.37
C GLY A 97 19.14 9.07 3.59
N SER A 98 19.70 8.85 4.77
CA SER A 98 19.24 9.46 6.02
C SER A 98 20.30 10.43 6.56
N SER A 99 19.88 11.60 7.04
CA SER A 99 20.76 12.55 7.72
C SER A 99 20.07 13.22 8.90
N LEU A 100 20.70 13.19 10.07
CA LEU A 100 20.32 13.94 11.25
C LEU A 100 21.24 15.15 11.37
N ARG A 101 20.65 16.35 11.40
CA ARG A 101 21.40 17.61 11.44
C ARG A 101 20.84 18.57 12.48
N ARG A 102 21.73 19.28 13.18
CA ARG A 102 21.43 20.50 13.91
C ARG A 102 20.99 21.60 12.96
N THR A 103 19.87 22.23 13.27
CA THR A 103 19.27 23.30 12.45
C THR A 103 19.76 24.70 12.85
N ASP A 104 20.41 24.82 14.01
CA ASP A 104 21.04 26.05 14.49
C ASP A 104 22.47 26.27 13.94
N GLN A 105 23.04 25.26 13.27
CA GLN A 105 24.38 25.27 12.68
C GLN A 105 24.31 25.32 11.15
N GLN A 106 25.33 25.90 10.52
CA GLN A 106 25.39 26.01 9.06
C GLN A 106 26.23 24.91 8.42
N GLN A 107 25.85 24.52 7.21
CA GLN A 107 26.58 23.54 6.40
C GLN A 107 26.90 22.31 7.25
N ASP A 108 28.08 21.73 7.06
CA ASP A 108 28.44 20.44 7.63
C ASP A 108 28.74 20.45 9.12
N GLN A 109 28.86 21.64 9.72
CA GLN A 109 28.99 21.77 11.18
C GLN A 109 27.73 21.30 11.91
N GLY A 110 26.59 21.28 11.24
CA GLY A 110 25.35 20.75 11.80
C GLY A 110 25.18 19.24 11.64
N LEU A 111 25.98 18.55 10.84
CA LEU A 111 25.77 17.12 10.58
C LEU A 111 26.15 16.27 11.79
N LEU A 112 25.21 15.46 12.29
CA LEU A 112 25.43 14.56 13.42
C LEU A 112 25.56 13.10 12.97
N LEU A 113 24.60 12.64 12.17
CA LEU A 113 24.53 11.27 11.67
C LEU A 113 24.17 11.30 10.19
N ALA A 114 24.79 10.44 9.39
CA ALA A 114 24.37 10.18 8.03
C ALA A 114 24.62 8.72 7.65
N MET A 115 23.73 8.17 6.85
CA MET A 115 23.91 6.87 6.23
C MET A 115 23.17 6.81 4.90
N VAL A 116 23.68 5.97 4.00
CA VAL A 116 22.95 5.56 2.81
C VAL A 116 22.82 4.05 2.89
N ASP A 117 21.59 3.60 3.03
CA ASP A 117 21.23 2.19 3.05
C ASP A 117 20.58 1.81 1.72
N THR A 118 20.76 0.57 1.30
CA THR A 118 20.16 0.02 0.08
C THR A 118 19.62 -1.35 0.39
N VAL A 119 18.35 -1.60 0.08
CA VAL A 119 17.69 -2.86 0.38
C VAL A 119 16.83 -3.30 -0.79
N THR A 120 16.87 -4.59 -1.13
CA THR A 120 16.00 -5.18 -2.14
C THR A 120 14.85 -5.90 -1.46
N LEU A 121 13.63 -5.54 -1.80
CA LEU A 121 12.40 -6.03 -1.18
C LEU A 121 11.56 -6.84 -2.18
N ASP A 122 10.91 -7.90 -1.70
CA ASP A 122 9.77 -8.49 -2.42
C ASP A 122 8.62 -7.48 -2.43
N ARG A 123 8.12 -7.15 -3.61
CA ARG A 123 7.10 -6.11 -3.76
C ARG A 123 5.74 -6.49 -3.19
N THR A 124 5.49 -7.78 -2.95
CA THR A 124 4.23 -8.29 -2.43
C THR A 124 4.28 -8.38 -0.91
N THR A 125 5.35 -8.95 -0.35
CA THR A 125 5.47 -9.18 1.09
C THR A 125 6.13 -8.01 1.84
N GLY A 126 6.88 -7.16 1.13
CA GLY A 126 7.67 -6.09 1.72
C GLY A 126 8.91 -6.58 2.46
N GLU A 127 9.20 -7.88 2.46
CA GLU A 127 10.36 -8.45 3.12
C GLU A 127 11.62 -8.29 2.27
N ALA A 128 12.75 -8.09 2.94
CA ALA A 128 14.06 -8.10 2.32
C ALA A 128 14.34 -9.45 1.65
N VAL A 129 14.89 -9.40 0.44
CA VAL A 129 15.23 -10.57 -0.36
C VAL A 129 16.68 -10.53 -0.80
N SER A 130 17.44 -11.54 -0.40
CA SER A 130 18.78 -11.81 -0.90
C SER A 130 18.75 -12.82 -2.04
N SER A 131 19.72 -12.74 -2.94
CA SER A 131 19.97 -13.72 -4.00
C SER A 131 21.46 -14.03 -4.11
N ASP A 132 21.82 -15.07 -4.86
CA ASP A 132 23.23 -15.46 -5.08
C ASP A 132 24.08 -14.33 -5.70
N THR A 133 23.44 -13.35 -6.34
CA THR A 133 24.10 -12.22 -7.01
C THR A 133 23.81 -10.86 -6.38
N ASN A 134 22.97 -10.80 -5.35
CA ASN A 134 22.66 -9.58 -4.60
C ASN A 134 22.49 -9.94 -3.12
N PRO A 135 23.33 -9.43 -2.20
CA PRO A 135 23.23 -9.73 -0.77
C PRO A 135 21.89 -9.35 -0.13
N GLY A 136 20.99 -8.66 -0.84
CA GLY A 136 19.66 -8.27 -0.37
C GLY A 136 19.67 -6.92 0.33
N GLY A 137 20.85 -6.45 0.74
CA GLY A 137 21.10 -5.07 1.07
C GLY A 137 22.58 -4.72 1.16
N ALA A 138 22.84 -3.43 1.28
CA ALA A 138 24.16 -2.86 1.41
C ALA A 138 24.07 -1.49 2.06
N VAL A 139 25.12 -1.11 2.78
CA VAL A 139 25.28 0.24 3.35
C VAL A 139 26.49 0.91 2.71
N GLN A 140 26.41 2.21 2.46
CA GLN A 140 27.54 2.96 1.97
C GLN A 140 28.66 2.97 3.03
N LYS A 141 29.91 2.73 2.60
CA LYS A 141 31.08 2.82 3.47
C LYS A 141 31.16 4.21 4.11
N PRO A 142 31.43 4.28 5.42
CA PRO A 142 31.79 5.52 6.06
C PRO A 142 32.99 6.16 5.38
N ARG A 143 32.99 7.50 5.32
CA ARG A 143 34.01 8.32 4.65
C ARG A 143 34.15 9.64 5.37
N THR A 144 35.32 10.27 5.26
CA THR A 144 35.51 11.63 5.78
C THR A 144 34.86 12.64 4.84
N ILE A 145 34.64 13.85 5.34
CA ILE A 145 33.95 14.89 4.58
C ILE A 145 34.79 15.41 3.41
N GLU A 146 36.11 15.30 3.50
CA GLU A 146 37.08 15.68 2.46
C GLU A 146 37.40 14.55 1.48
N ASP A 147 36.83 13.36 1.67
CA ASP A 147 36.96 12.28 0.70
C ASP A 147 36.15 12.67 -0.55
N ASP A 148 36.79 12.77 -1.71
CA ASP A 148 36.16 13.05 -3.01
C ASP A 148 36.03 11.80 -3.89
N THR A 149 36.45 10.62 -3.40
CA THR A 149 36.37 9.38 -4.18
C THR A 149 34.91 8.94 -4.36
N PRO A 150 34.54 8.26 -5.45
CA PRO A 150 33.18 7.75 -5.58
C PRO A 150 32.82 6.83 -4.40
N PRO A 151 31.62 6.97 -3.80
CA PRO A 151 31.22 6.12 -2.68
C PRO A 151 31.20 4.65 -3.08
N THR A 152 31.53 3.79 -2.13
CA THR A 152 31.47 2.33 -2.29
C THR A 152 30.62 1.74 -1.18
N ASN A 153 30.05 0.56 -1.41
CA ASN A 153 29.13 -0.08 -0.47
C ASN A 153 29.76 -1.31 0.19
N ILE A 154 29.29 -1.63 1.40
CA ILE A 154 29.51 -2.90 2.11
C ILE A 154 28.22 -3.70 2.04
N ALA A 155 28.31 -4.97 1.70
CA ALA A 155 27.16 -5.88 1.75
C ALA A 155 26.63 -5.98 3.18
N LEU A 156 25.34 -5.73 3.36
CA LEU A 156 24.64 -5.82 4.63
C LEU A 156 23.32 -6.54 4.36
N PRO A 157 23.20 -7.84 4.65
CA PRO A 157 21.94 -8.54 4.47
C PRO A 157 20.86 -7.99 5.41
N HIS A 158 19.75 -7.56 4.84
CA HIS A 158 18.56 -7.17 5.59
C HIS A 158 17.68 -8.39 5.85
N GLU A 159 17.01 -8.40 7.00
CA GLU A 159 16.01 -9.40 7.37
C GLU A 159 14.70 -8.71 7.77
N GLY A 160 13.56 -9.27 7.34
CA GLY A 160 12.25 -8.70 7.63
C GLY A 160 11.92 -7.47 6.78
N LEU A 161 11.08 -6.58 7.31
CA LEU A 161 10.64 -5.37 6.63
C LEU A 161 11.69 -4.26 6.69
N SER A 162 11.68 -3.35 5.72
CA SER A 162 12.48 -2.12 5.74
C SER A 162 11.75 -1.00 5.03
N TYR A 163 11.70 0.18 5.64
CA TYR A 163 11.12 1.43 5.13
C TYR A 163 9.63 1.43 4.76
N ARG A 164 8.97 0.26 4.72
CA ARG A 164 7.56 0.12 4.37
C ARG A 164 6.99 -1.19 4.90
N PHE A 165 5.67 -1.22 5.11
CA PHE A 165 4.90 -2.43 5.41
C PHE A 165 4.24 -2.99 4.14
N PRO A 166 3.83 -4.27 4.11
CA PRO A 166 3.11 -4.84 2.98
C PRO A 166 1.72 -4.21 2.80
N PHE A 167 1.23 -4.24 1.55
CA PHE A 167 -0.19 -4.02 1.27
C PHE A 167 -1.06 -4.98 2.09
N GLY A 168 -2.19 -4.49 2.59
CA GLY A 168 -3.04 -5.26 3.49
C GLY A 168 -2.32 -5.60 4.80
N THR A 169 -1.62 -4.62 5.38
CA THR A 169 -0.91 -4.77 6.65
C THR A 169 -1.86 -5.33 7.71
N GLU A 170 -1.40 -6.36 8.43
CA GLU A 170 -2.18 -7.08 9.44
C GLU A 170 -1.81 -6.60 10.85
N LYS A 171 -2.69 -6.85 11.82
CA LYS A 171 -2.47 -6.54 13.24
C LYS A 171 -1.62 -7.64 13.91
N LYS A 172 -0.34 -7.71 13.53
CA LYS A 172 0.61 -8.70 14.05
C LYS A 172 1.99 -8.08 14.24
N THR A 173 2.89 -8.78 14.91
CA THR A 173 4.30 -8.39 14.98
C THR A 173 5.00 -8.67 13.65
N TYR A 174 5.83 -7.73 13.21
CA TYR A 174 6.69 -7.89 12.03
C TYR A 174 8.16 -7.74 12.43
N PRO A 175 9.07 -8.60 11.93
CA PRO A 175 10.49 -8.30 11.99
C PRO A 175 10.76 -7.06 11.12
N TYR A 176 11.44 -6.07 11.68
CA TYR A 176 11.77 -4.82 10.98
C TYR A 176 13.26 -4.54 11.15
N PHE A 177 13.97 -4.35 10.05
CA PHE A 177 15.41 -4.18 10.05
C PHE A 177 15.82 -2.79 10.52
N ASP A 178 16.84 -2.74 11.38
CA ASP A 178 17.52 -1.50 11.75
C ASP A 178 18.94 -1.49 11.11
N PRO A 179 19.25 -0.50 10.25
CA PRO A 179 20.55 -0.43 9.56
C PRO A 179 21.71 0.01 10.46
N ILE A 180 21.45 0.59 11.63
CA ILE A 180 22.47 1.01 12.60
C ILE A 180 22.90 -0.18 13.47
N ALA A 181 21.94 -0.90 14.04
CA ALA A 181 22.13 -2.14 14.79
C ALA A 181 22.47 -3.33 13.88
N GLN A 182 22.26 -3.18 12.56
CA GLN A 182 22.51 -4.18 11.53
C GLN A 182 21.74 -5.49 11.74
N LYS A 183 20.54 -5.40 12.32
CA LYS A 183 19.71 -6.54 12.72
C LYS A 183 18.22 -6.20 12.70
N ALA A 184 17.39 -7.22 12.57
CA ALA A 184 15.94 -7.09 12.71
C ALA A 184 15.50 -7.10 14.18
N PHE A 185 14.54 -6.24 14.49
CA PHE A 185 13.84 -6.17 15.78
C PHE A 185 12.33 -6.18 15.54
N ASP A 186 11.58 -6.60 16.54
CA ASP A 186 10.12 -6.70 16.45
C ASP A 186 9.46 -5.32 16.41
N ALA A 187 8.73 -5.05 15.33
CA ALA A 187 7.74 -3.99 15.24
C ALA A 187 6.37 -4.55 15.65
N ASN A 188 5.95 -4.24 16.88
CA ASN A 188 4.74 -4.77 17.50
C ASN A 188 3.54 -3.86 17.27
N TYR A 189 2.40 -4.43 16.85
CA TYR A 189 1.15 -3.68 16.74
C TYR A 189 0.68 -3.19 18.12
N ASP A 190 0.41 -1.89 18.23
CA ASP A 190 0.07 -1.19 19.47
C ASP A 190 -1.28 -0.45 19.42
N GLY A 191 -1.99 -0.49 18.29
CA GLY A 191 -3.34 0.05 18.21
C GLY A 191 -3.69 0.69 16.87
N GLU A 192 -4.83 1.38 16.85
CA GLU A 192 -5.24 2.20 15.71
C GLU A 192 -5.29 3.68 16.11
N GLU A 193 -4.97 4.56 15.17
CA GLU A 193 -5.04 6.01 15.37
C GLU A 193 -5.46 6.71 14.08
N ASP A 194 -6.18 7.82 14.20
CA ASP A 194 -6.49 8.68 13.06
C ASP A 194 -5.32 9.65 12.81
N VAL A 195 -4.76 9.60 11.61
CA VAL A 195 -3.73 10.54 11.15
C VAL A 195 -4.26 11.24 9.92
N ASN A 196 -4.61 12.52 10.06
CA ASN A 196 -5.19 13.37 9.01
C ASN A 196 -6.39 12.73 8.28
N GLY A 197 -7.29 12.09 9.04
CA GLY A 197 -8.48 11.42 8.51
C GLY A 197 -8.20 10.09 7.82
N LEU A 198 -7.04 9.48 8.08
CA LEU A 198 -6.70 8.12 7.67
C LEU A 198 -6.59 7.25 8.93
N THR A 199 -7.35 6.16 8.99
CA THR A 199 -7.21 5.17 10.07
C THR A 199 -5.93 4.38 9.85
N THR A 200 -4.98 4.53 10.74
CA THR A 200 -3.65 3.91 10.67
C THR A 200 -3.49 2.87 11.77
N TYR A 201 -2.62 1.89 11.54
CA TYR A 201 -2.13 0.97 12.56
C TYR A 201 -0.83 1.52 13.14
N ARG A 202 -0.76 1.59 14.47
CA ARG A 202 0.44 2.00 15.20
C ARG A 202 1.30 0.78 15.50
N PHE A 203 2.57 0.85 15.15
CA PHE A 203 3.58 -0.18 15.45
C PHE A 203 4.73 0.42 16.24
N THR A 204 5.21 -0.27 17.26
CA THR A 204 6.35 0.16 18.08
C THR A 204 7.49 -0.84 17.97
N GLN A 205 8.69 -0.34 17.68
CA GLN A 205 9.94 -1.10 17.65
C GLN A 205 10.84 -0.57 18.77
N ASN A 206 11.31 -1.48 19.65
CA ASN A 206 12.27 -1.15 20.70
C ASN A 206 13.59 -1.88 20.43
N ILE A 207 14.69 -1.15 20.53
CA ILE A 207 16.06 -1.61 20.36
C ILE A 207 16.81 -1.25 21.63
N GLY A 208 17.09 -2.25 22.46
CA GLY A 208 17.77 -2.09 23.73
C GLY A 208 16.99 -1.44 24.87
N TYR A 209 15.77 -0.96 24.61
CA TYR A 209 14.81 -0.54 25.64
C TYR A 209 13.85 -1.68 25.99
N ASP A 210 13.46 -1.76 27.27
CA ASP A 210 12.40 -2.66 27.72
C ASP A 210 10.98 -2.06 27.52
N ALA A 211 9.97 -2.77 28.01
CA ALA A 211 8.57 -2.35 27.88
C ALA A 211 8.22 -1.08 28.69
N ASP A 212 8.97 -0.79 29.76
CA ASP A 212 8.80 0.40 30.59
C ASP A 212 9.55 1.61 30.00
N GLY A 213 10.37 1.39 28.97
CA GLY A 213 11.18 2.41 28.30
C GLY A 213 12.55 2.60 28.94
N GLU A 214 12.95 1.69 29.83
CA GLU A 214 14.26 1.73 30.48
C GLU A 214 15.31 1.02 29.63
N LEU A 215 16.55 1.51 29.69
CA LEU A 215 17.66 0.93 28.97
C LEU A 215 18.03 -0.43 29.57
N ALA A 216 17.87 -1.51 28.80
CA ALA A 216 17.97 -2.88 29.31
C ALA A 216 18.97 -3.77 28.54
N ASP A 217 19.02 -3.66 27.21
CA ASP A 217 19.94 -4.45 26.37
C ASP A 217 20.45 -3.65 25.15
N PRO A 218 21.15 -2.52 25.38
CA PRO A 218 21.68 -1.70 24.30
C PRO A 218 22.65 -2.50 23.43
N VAL A 219 22.59 -2.25 22.13
CA VAL A 219 23.41 -2.94 21.15
C VAL A 219 24.78 -2.28 21.10
N LYS A 220 25.86 -3.07 21.17
CA LYS A 220 27.20 -2.56 20.82
C LYS A 220 27.16 -2.07 19.37
N TYR A 221 27.52 -0.81 19.13
CA TYR A 221 27.46 -0.23 17.79
C TYR A 221 28.33 -1.03 16.81
N ALA A 222 27.73 -1.45 15.70
CA ALA A 222 28.41 -2.27 14.70
C ALA A 222 29.18 -1.35 13.74
N SER A 223 30.49 -1.23 13.95
CA SER A 223 31.35 -0.45 13.06
C SER A 223 31.32 -1.00 11.64
N LEU A 224 31.44 -0.11 10.67
CA LEU A 224 31.67 -0.44 9.27
C LEU A 224 33.13 -0.21 8.86
N TYR A 225 33.99 0.19 9.79
CA TYR A 225 35.43 0.31 9.59
C TYR A 225 36.16 -0.98 10.01
N ASP A 226 37.31 -1.24 9.40
CA ASP A 226 38.05 -2.49 9.59
C ASP A 226 38.62 -2.66 11.01
N ASN A 227 38.89 -1.57 11.74
CA ASN A 227 39.45 -1.61 13.11
C ASN A 227 38.53 -0.97 14.15
N ASP A 228 37.22 -0.94 13.90
CA ASP A 228 36.23 -0.48 14.87
C ASP A 228 36.44 0.98 15.34
N GLU A 229 37.08 1.83 14.52
CA GLU A 229 37.58 3.16 14.92
C GLU A 229 36.49 4.13 15.41
N ASP A 230 35.24 3.94 14.98
CA ASP A 230 34.08 4.74 15.41
C ASP A 230 33.26 4.06 16.53
N SER A 231 33.57 2.81 16.88
CA SER A 231 32.87 2.04 17.91
C SER A 231 33.69 1.86 19.19
N GLU A 232 35.01 1.95 19.15
CA GLU A 232 35.88 1.93 20.33
C GLU A 232 36.89 3.08 20.28
N VAL A 233 36.75 4.05 21.19
CA VAL A 233 37.58 5.26 21.19
C VAL A 233 38.37 5.32 22.48
N THR A 234 39.69 5.55 22.36
CA THR A 234 40.56 5.81 23.52
C THR A 234 40.94 7.28 23.56
N ALA A 235 40.60 7.96 24.64
CA ALA A 235 41.00 9.33 24.91
C ALA A 235 41.34 9.50 26.40
N ARG A 236 41.96 10.63 26.75
CA ARG A 236 42.30 10.95 28.14
C ARG A 236 41.02 11.12 28.96
N ALA A 237 41.04 10.75 30.24
CA ALA A 237 39.90 10.94 31.15
C ALA A 237 39.39 12.40 31.16
N SER A 238 40.31 13.37 31.13
CA SER A 238 40.00 14.81 31.00
C SER A 238 39.21 15.15 29.74
N LEU A 239 39.54 14.53 28.59
CA LEU A 239 38.84 14.77 27.33
C LEU A 239 37.40 14.25 27.38
N TRP A 240 37.22 13.07 27.96
CA TRP A 240 35.89 12.49 28.18
C TRP A 240 35.07 13.25 29.22
N GLY A 241 35.72 14.01 30.12
CA GLY A 241 35.06 14.65 31.26
C GLY A 241 34.62 13.65 32.34
N VAL A 242 35.25 12.48 32.42
CA VAL A 242 34.95 11.44 33.43
C VAL A 242 35.93 11.48 34.59
N GLU A 243 35.47 11.02 35.76
CA GLU A 243 36.30 10.91 36.95
C GLU A 243 37.35 9.79 36.81
N ALA A 244 38.61 10.12 37.10
CA ALA A 244 39.75 9.21 37.10
C ALA A 244 40.81 9.67 38.13
N GLU A 245 41.69 8.76 38.57
CA GLU A 245 42.77 9.08 39.51
C GLU A 245 43.75 10.11 38.93
N ASN A 246 44.04 10.02 37.63
CA ASN A 246 44.84 11.00 36.90
C ASN A 246 44.11 11.43 35.61
N PRO A 247 43.92 12.75 35.37
CA PRO A 247 43.22 13.28 34.19
C PRO A 247 43.84 12.89 32.83
N GLU A 248 45.10 12.49 32.82
CA GLU A 248 45.83 12.04 31.61
C GLU A 248 45.69 10.54 31.35
N ASP A 249 45.03 9.79 32.23
CA ASP A 249 44.89 8.35 32.07
C ASP A 249 44.10 8.02 30.79
N PRO A 250 44.57 7.07 29.97
CA PRO A 250 43.85 6.65 28.77
C PRO A 250 42.62 5.83 29.17
N ILE A 251 41.45 6.30 28.75
CA ILE A 251 40.17 5.63 28.94
C ILE A 251 39.63 5.23 27.57
N THR A 252 39.44 3.93 27.39
CA THR A 252 38.75 3.35 26.24
C THR A 252 37.26 3.26 26.55
N MET A 253 36.43 3.82 25.67
CA MET A 253 34.97 3.70 25.72
C MET A 253 34.44 3.02 24.46
N THR A 254 33.39 2.24 24.63
CA THR A 254 32.67 1.58 23.55
C THR A 254 31.39 2.36 23.22
N ARG A 255 31.09 2.53 21.94
CA ARG A 255 29.84 3.11 21.47
C ARG A 255 28.73 2.06 21.54
N TYR A 256 27.62 2.45 22.14
CA TYR A 256 26.39 1.69 22.20
C TYR A 256 25.28 2.43 21.47
N TYR A 257 24.26 1.67 21.08
CA TYR A 257 23.09 2.14 20.38
C TYR A 257 21.83 1.53 20.96
N ALA A 258 20.85 2.38 21.23
CA ALA A 258 19.48 2.03 21.53
C ALA A 258 18.55 2.94 20.74
N ALA A 259 17.35 2.46 20.44
CA ALA A 259 16.34 3.27 19.77
C ALA A 259 14.93 2.79 20.08
N LYS A 260 13.98 3.70 19.98
CA LYS A 260 12.55 3.43 20.07
C LYS A 260 11.87 4.14 18.91
N ARG A 261 11.21 3.37 18.06
CA ARG A 261 10.50 3.89 16.90
C ARG A 261 9.03 3.58 16.97
N THR A 262 8.22 4.54 16.58
CA THR A 262 6.78 4.35 16.41
C THR A 262 6.40 4.70 14.98
N PHE A 263 5.68 3.78 14.32
CA PHE A 263 5.24 3.92 12.94
C PHE A 263 3.70 3.94 12.89
N TRP A 264 3.12 4.90 12.17
CA TRP A 264 1.71 4.89 11.83
C TRP A 264 1.56 4.49 10.38
N VAL A 265 0.93 3.34 10.16
CA VAL A 265 0.91 2.64 8.89
C VAL A 265 -0.50 2.62 8.33
N ASP A 266 -0.68 3.01 7.07
CA ASP A 266 -1.93 2.78 6.36
C ASP A 266 -2.16 1.27 6.14
N PRO A 267 -3.21 0.66 6.71
CA PRO A 267 -3.41 -0.78 6.63
C PRO A 267 -3.67 -1.28 5.21
N VAL A 268 -4.12 -0.41 4.29
CA VAL A 268 -4.41 -0.80 2.90
C VAL A 268 -3.13 -0.89 2.08
N THR A 269 -2.30 0.14 2.11
CA THR A 269 -1.11 0.27 1.25
C THR A 269 0.19 -0.15 1.92
N GLY A 270 0.23 -0.17 3.26
CA GLY A 270 1.45 -0.38 4.04
C GLY A 270 2.38 0.84 4.08
N THR A 271 1.91 2.01 3.63
CA THR A 271 2.66 3.28 3.71
C THR A 271 2.81 3.72 5.16
N ILE A 272 4.02 4.07 5.58
CA ILE A 272 4.27 4.74 6.87
C ILE A 272 3.93 6.22 6.68
N VAL A 273 2.82 6.68 7.25
CA VAL A 273 2.35 8.06 7.06
C VAL A 273 2.85 9.03 8.12
N ARG A 274 3.27 8.52 9.27
CA ARG A 274 3.90 9.27 10.36
C ARG A 274 4.89 8.36 11.06
N ALA A 275 5.99 8.94 11.53
CA ALA A 275 6.97 8.26 12.35
C ALA A 275 7.44 9.15 13.49
N GLU A 276 7.74 8.50 14.62
CA GLU A 276 8.48 9.06 15.75
C GLU A 276 9.73 8.21 15.94
N ASP A 277 10.88 8.85 16.09
CA ASP A 277 12.16 8.18 16.31
C ASP A 277 12.86 8.80 17.51
N HIS A 278 13.10 7.97 18.52
CA HIS A 278 14.00 8.24 19.63
C HIS A 278 15.26 7.40 19.40
N GLY A 279 16.38 8.03 19.08
CA GLY A 279 17.66 7.35 18.87
C GLY A 279 18.69 7.77 19.90
N PHE A 280 19.42 6.80 20.46
CA PHE A 280 20.42 7.06 21.49
C PHE A 280 21.75 6.36 21.19
N HIS A 281 22.75 7.17 20.86
CA HIS A 281 24.13 6.78 20.72
C HIS A 281 24.97 7.38 21.85
N TYR A 282 25.75 6.57 22.53
CA TYR A 282 26.62 7.02 23.61
C TYR A 282 27.87 6.16 23.71
N TYR A 283 28.93 6.75 24.25
CA TYR A 283 30.15 6.07 24.64
C TYR A 283 30.10 5.73 26.12
N SER A 284 30.47 4.50 26.46
CA SER A 284 30.56 4.05 27.85
C SER A 284 31.53 2.87 28.03
N ARG A 285 32.04 2.71 29.25
CA ARG A 285 32.75 1.50 29.73
C ARG A 285 31.80 0.38 30.15
N ASP A 286 30.56 0.69 30.49
CA ASP A 286 29.51 -0.25 30.91
C ASP A 286 28.24 0.05 30.11
N ALA A 287 27.77 -0.93 29.34
CA ALA A 287 26.66 -0.77 28.41
C ALA A 287 25.41 -0.14 29.04
N LEU A 288 25.11 -0.45 30.30
CA LEU A 288 23.90 0.04 31.00
C LEU A 288 24.10 1.34 31.76
N LYS A 289 25.28 1.96 31.66
CA LYS A 289 25.59 3.24 32.30
C LYS A 289 26.14 4.20 31.26
N PRO A 290 25.28 4.89 30.48
CA PRO A 290 25.74 5.90 29.55
C PRO A 290 26.64 6.93 30.24
N GLU A 291 27.83 7.20 29.68
CA GLU A 291 28.79 8.15 30.26
C GLU A 291 28.88 9.42 29.43
N VAL A 292 29.02 9.28 28.10
CA VAL A 292 29.15 10.42 27.18
C VAL A 292 28.20 10.23 26.01
N THR A 293 27.17 11.08 25.91
CA THR A 293 26.24 11.09 24.78
C THR A 293 26.96 11.51 23.51
N PHE A 294 26.84 10.69 22.47
CA PHE A 294 27.27 11.04 21.12
C PHE A 294 26.14 11.76 20.37
N ALA A 295 24.96 11.15 20.33
CA ALA A 295 23.74 11.73 19.80
C ALA A 295 22.53 11.02 20.42
N GLU A 296 21.74 11.74 21.20
CA GLU A 296 20.43 11.34 21.68
C GLU A 296 19.42 12.30 21.09
N PHE A 297 18.40 11.81 20.39
CA PHE A 297 17.44 12.68 19.71
C PHE A 297 16.04 12.13 19.79
N ASP A 298 15.07 13.03 19.82
CA ASP A 298 13.65 12.77 19.68
C ASP A 298 13.14 13.59 18.50
N VAL A 299 12.71 12.91 17.43
CA VAL A 299 12.19 13.56 16.22
C VAL A 299 10.84 12.97 15.83
N THR A 300 9.96 13.83 15.33
CA THR A 300 8.64 13.44 14.82
C THR A 300 8.45 13.96 13.40
N SER A 301 7.80 13.18 12.54
CA SER A 301 7.48 13.62 11.18
C SER A 301 6.79 14.98 11.17
N THR A 302 7.26 15.87 10.30
CA THR A 302 6.65 17.19 10.11
C THR A 302 5.26 17.05 9.48
N GLU A 303 4.39 18.04 9.73
CA GLU A 303 3.03 18.06 9.17
C GLU A 303 3.05 17.91 7.63
N LYS A 304 3.99 18.58 6.96
CA LYS A 304 4.16 18.49 5.50
C LYS A 304 4.45 17.05 5.04
N THR A 305 5.31 16.33 5.77
CA THR A 305 5.60 14.92 5.49
C THR A 305 4.36 14.06 5.72
N VAL A 306 3.63 14.28 6.82
CA VAL A 306 2.39 13.55 7.12
C VAL A 306 1.34 13.78 6.04
N GLU A 307 1.07 15.02 5.65
CA GLU A 307 0.14 15.35 4.58
C GLU A 307 0.52 14.70 3.24
N ALA A 308 1.81 14.75 2.88
CA ALA A 308 2.31 14.15 1.64
C ALA A 308 2.17 12.62 1.64
N GLN A 309 2.52 11.96 2.74
CA GLN A 309 2.42 10.50 2.84
C GLN A 309 0.96 10.02 2.94
N VAL A 310 0.09 10.75 3.64
CA VAL A 310 -1.36 10.46 3.64
C VAL A 310 -1.96 10.63 2.25
N ALA A 311 -1.57 11.65 1.50
CA ALA A 311 -2.00 11.84 0.12
C ALA A 311 -1.53 10.69 -0.79
N ALA A 312 -0.26 10.28 -0.67
CA ALA A 312 0.29 9.15 -1.42
C ALA A 312 -0.42 7.83 -1.08
N ALA A 313 -0.65 7.55 0.21
CA ALA A 313 -1.38 6.36 0.65
C ALA A 313 -2.83 6.34 0.09
N ARG A 314 -3.51 7.49 0.07
CA ARG A 314 -4.86 7.59 -0.52
C ARG A 314 -4.85 7.35 -2.04
N ASP A 315 -3.90 7.93 -2.77
CA ASP A 315 -3.79 7.73 -4.22
C ASP A 315 -3.54 6.25 -4.57
N GLU A 316 -2.63 5.60 -3.84
CA GLU A 316 -2.37 4.17 -3.98
C GLU A 316 -3.60 3.32 -3.62
N ALA A 317 -4.30 3.65 -2.54
CA ALA A 317 -5.53 2.96 -2.12
C ALA A 317 -6.67 3.14 -3.13
N ASP A 318 -6.83 4.33 -3.71
CA ASP A 318 -7.83 4.63 -4.73
C ASP A 318 -7.53 3.90 -6.04
N HIS A 319 -6.26 3.86 -6.46
CA HIS A 319 -5.84 3.06 -7.61
C HIS A 319 -6.13 1.57 -7.38
N LEU A 320 -5.81 1.03 -6.19
CA LEU A 320 -6.15 -0.34 -5.83
C LEU A 320 -7.67 -0.57 -5.86
N ALA A 321 -8.46 0.34 -5.28
CA ALA A 321 -9.91 0.24 -5.21
C ALA A 321 -10.58 0.33 -6.59
N LEU A 322 -10.03 1.12 -7.52
CA LEU A 322 -10.51 1.23 -8.89
C LEU A 322 -10.54 -0.15 -9.56
N TRP A 323 -9.41 -0.86 -9.51
CA TRP A 323 -9.23 -2.15 -10.17
C TRP A 323 -9.87 -3.32 -9.42
N THR A 324 -9.85 -3.30 -8.09
CA THR A 324 -10.32 -4.43 -7.27
C THR A 324 -11.78 -4.34 -6.88
N ARG A 325 -12.38 -3.14 -6.89
CA ARG A 325 -13.75 -2.91 -6.40
C ARG A 325 -14.62 -2.17 -7.40
N ILE A 326 -14.20 -1.00 -7.88
CA ILE A 326 -15.06 -0.12 -8.70
C ILE A 326 -15.33 -0.73 -10.07
N LEU A 327 -14.30 -1.14 -10.81
CA LEU A 327 -14.45 -1.75 -12.13
C LEU A 327 -15.22 -3.09 -12.08
N PRO A 328 -14.93 -4.03 -11.16
CA PRO A 328 -15.74 -5.25 -11.02
C PRO A 328 -17.22 -4.97 -10.76
N ILE A 329 -17.56 -4.03 -9.86
CA ILE A 329 -18.95 -3.71 -9.54
C ILE A 329 -19.65 -3.08 -10.76
N THR A 330 -19.02 -2.11 -11.40
CA THR A 330 -19.60 -1.41 -12.57
C THR A 330 -19.77 -2.36 -13.76
N PHE A 331 -18.78 -3.21 -14.05
CA PHE A 331 -18.87 -4.22 -15.10
C PHE A 331 -19.92 -5.28 -14.79
N THR A 332 -20.05 -5.69 -13.53
CA THR A 332 -21.11 -6.62 -13.10
C THR A 332 -22.50 -6.01 -13.32
N ALA A 333 -22.71 -4.79 -12.84
CA ALA A 333 -23.99 -4.10 -12.98
C ALA A 333 -24.36 -3.89 -14.46
N LEU A 334 -23.44 -3.36 -15.26
CA LEU A 334 -23.65 -3.13 -16.68
C LEU A 334 -23.84 -4.44 -17.45
N GLY A 335 -23.07 -5.46 -17.10
CA GLY A 335 -23.18 -6.81 -17.68
C GLY A 335 -24.57 -7.41 -17.46
N LEU A 336 -25.09 -7.35 -16.22
CA LEU A 336 -26.43 -7.82 -15.90
C LEU A 336 -27.52 -7.02 -16.62
N VAL A 337 -27.41 -5.69 -16.67
CA VAL A 337 -28.37 -4.83 -17.41
C VAL A 337 -28.39 -5.19 -18.89
N MET A 338 -27.23 -5.42 -19.51
CA MET A 338 -27.12 -5.82 -20.90
C MET A 338 -27.65 -7.22 -21.16
N LEU A 339 -27.43 -8.18 -20.25
CA LEU A 339 -28.01 -9.52 -20.36
C LEU A 339 -29.53 -9.49 -20.29
N VAL A 340 -30.09 -8.78 -19.30
CA VAL A 340 -31.54 -8.63 -19.15
C VAL A 340 -32.14 -7.90 -20.36
N GLY A 341 -31.53 -6.78 -20.77
CA GLY A 341 -31.96 -6.02 -21.95
C GLY A 341 -31.91 -6.84 -23.24
N GLY A 342 -30.81 -7.57 -23.46
CA GLY A 342 -30.64 -8.47 -24.59
C GLY A 342 -31.65 -9.63 -24.60
N ALA A 343 -31.92 -10.24 -23.45
CA ALA A 343 -32.92 -11.29 -23.31
C ALA A 343 -34.34 -10.77 -23.57
N LEU A 344 -34.68 -9.60 -23.03
CA LEU A 344 -35.97 -8.94 -23.28
C LEU A 344 -36.14 -8.61 -24.76
N LEU A 345 -35.16 -7.95 -25.38
CA LEU A 345 -35.18 -7.63 -26.82
C LEU A 345 -35.27 -8.87 -27.70
N GLY A 346 -34.53 -9.92 -27.36
CA GLY A 346 -34.60 -11.21 -28.03
C GLY A 346 -36.00 -11.84 -27.92
N SER A 347 -36.62 -11.78 -26.74
CA SER A 347 -37.97 -12.31 -26.51
C SER A 347 -39.05 -11.57 -27.32
N PHE A 348 -38.93 -10.24 -27.46
CA PHE A 348 -39.83 -9.45 -28.29
C PHE A 348 -39.63 -9.72 -29.79
N ALA A 349 -38.39 -9.91 -30.23
CA ALA A 349 -38.09 -10.25 -31.62
C ALA A 349 -38.66 -11.63 -32.02
N LEU A 350 -38.63 -12.61 -31.11
CA LEU A 350 -39.24 -13.93 -31.32
C LEU A 350 -40.78 -13.86 -31.36
N ARG A 351 -41.40 -13.05 -30.48
CA ARG A 351 -42.86 -12.86 -30.48
C ARG A 351 -43.38 -12.15 -31.74
N ALA A 352 -42.67 -11.15 -32.25
CA ALA A 352 -43.05 -10.44 -33.48
C ALA A 352 -43.05 -11.36 -34.72
N GLU A 353 -42.23 -12.42 -34.73
CA GLU A 353 -42.26 -13.44 -35.77
C GLU A 353 -43.39 -14.44 -35.58
N SER A 354 -43.71 -14.86 -34.35
CA SER A 354 -44.88 -15.74 -34.12
C SER A 354 -46.21 -15.11 -34.54
N THR A 355 -46.30 -13.78 -34.62
CA THR A 355 -47.47 -13.07 -35.16
C THR A 355 -47.43 -12.84 -36.68
N LEU A 356 -46.26 -13.00 -37.31
CA LEU A 356 -46.11 -13.02 -38.78
C LEU A 356 -46.23 -14.44 -39.36
N ILE A 357 -46.14 -15.45 -38.49
CA ILE A 357 -46.29 -16.87 -38.80
C ILE A 357 -47.58 -17.36 -38.11
N ASP A 358 -48.74 -16.91 -38.60
CA ASP A 358 -50.01 -17.64 -38.42
C ASP A 358 -50.60 -17.94 -39.81
N PRO A 359 -51.05 -19.19 -40.07
CA PRO A 359 -51.14 -19.81 -41.38
C PRO A 359 -52.51 -19.54 -42.03
N GLY A 360 -52.58 -18.50 -42.85
CA GLY A 360 -53.76 -18.21 -43.67
C GLY A 360 -53.57 -18.59 -45.14
N LEU A 361 -53.43 -19.88 -45.46
CA LEU A 361 -53.62 -20.38 -46.82
C LEU A 361 -54.37 -21.72 -46.80
N ASP A 362 -55.68 -21.61 -46.60
CA ASP A 362 -56.64 -22.52 -47.20
C ASP A 362 -57.25 -21.77 -48.39
N GLY A 363 -57.09 -22.30 -49.61
CA GLY A 363 -57.60 -21.61 -50.80
C GLY A 363 -57.08 -22.14 -52.13
N SER A 364 -57.80 -23.11 -52.67
CA SER A 364 -58.03 -23.38 -54.11
C SER A 364 -57.08 -24.31 -54.89
N ASP A 365 -57.68 -25.45 -55.23
CA ASP A 365 -57.82 -25.98 -56.60
C ASP A 365 -56.73 -26.83 -57.28
N ARG A 366 -57.19 -28.05 -57.59
CA ARG A 366 -56.83 -29.04 -58.64
C ARG A 366 -56.03 -30.24 -58.12
N GLY A 367 -56.47 -31.48 -58.23
CA GLY A 367 -57.62 -32.11 -58.86
C GLY A 367 -57.28 -33.57 -59.16
N PHE A 368 -58.29 -34.35 -59.53
CA PHE A 368 -58.21 -35.60 -60.31
C PHE A 368 -58.14 -36.95 -59.57
N PHE A 369 -59.35 -37.53 -59.45
CA PHE A 369 -59.76 -38.95 -59.34
C PHE A 369 -59.75 -39.66 -57.99
N GLY A 370 -60.92 -39.67 -57.35
CA GLY A 370 -61.40 -40.70 -56.42
C GLY A 370 -62.85 -41.05 -56.78
N ARG A 371 -63.12 -42.34 -56.93
CA ARG A 371 -64.34 -42.97 -57.43
C ARG A 371 -65.43 -42.97 -56.35
N ARG A 372 -66.71 -42.99 -56.79
CA ARG A 372 -67.96 -43.11 -56.02
C ARG A 372 -67.87 -44.01 -54.78
N ASP A 373 -68.61 -43.61 -53.74
CA ASP A 373 -69.35 -44.55 -52.89
C ASP A 373 -70.79 -44.04 -52.69
N ASP A 374 -71.72 -44.96 -52.91
CA ASP A 374 -73.16 -44.85 -52.66
C ASP A 374 -73.47 -45.21 -51.19
N GLU A 375 -74.73 -44.99 -50.80
CA GLU A 375 -75.48 -45.69 -49.74
C GLU A 375 -75.41 -45.20 -48.27
N SER A 376 -76.41 -44.36 -47.96
CA SER A 376 -77.54 -44.64 -47.04
C SER A 376 -77.32 -44.91 -45.54
N GLY A 377 -78.03 -44.12 -44.72
CA GLY A 377 -78.73 -44.62 -43.53
C GLY A 377 -78.37 -43.97 -42.17
N PRO A 378 -79.28 -43.91 -41.19
CA PRO A 378 -79.65 -42.62 -40.60
C PRO A 378 -79.28 -42.37 -39.12
N MET A 379 -79.37 -41.09 -38.77
CA MET A 379 -79.33 -40.43 -37.44
C MET A 379 -80.26 -41.03 -36.36
N PRO A 380 -80.03 -40.67 -35.09
CA PRO A 380 -80.99 -39.82 -34.35
C PRO A 380 -80.29 -38.67 -33.59
N ALA A 381 -80.70 -37.40 -33.67
CA ALA A 381 -81.77 -36.70 -32.88
C ALA A 381 -81.62 -36.94 -31.36
N ALA A 382 -81.64 -35.98 -30.42
CA ALA A 382 -82.00 -34.56 -30.32
C ALA A 382 -81.12 -33.97 -29.16
N GLU A 383 -81.01 -32.68 -28.83
CA GLU A 383 -82.04 -31.72 -28.43
C GLU A 383 -81.35 -30.35 -28.22
N ALA A 384 -82.06 -29.26 -28.47
CA ALA A 384 -81.56 -27.87 -28.34
C ALA A 384 -82.32 -27.12 -27.23
N GLN A 385 -81.80 -25.92 -26.90
CA GLN A 385 -82.43 -24.71 -26.29
C GLN A 385 -81.78 -24.30 -24.95
N THR A 386 -81.50 -23.03 -24.62
CA THR A 386 -81.55 -21.72 -25.31
C THR A 386 -80.84 -20.72 -24.40
N GLU A 387 -80.15 -19.75 -25.00
CA GLU A 387 -79.65 -18.54 -24.33
C GLU A 387 -80.58 -17.36 -24.65
N LYS A 388 -80.93 -16.55 -23.65
CA LYS A 388 -81.62 -15.25 -23.81
C LYS A 388 -81.28 -14.36 -22.62
N ILE A 389 -80.58 -13.24 -22.82
CA ILE A 389 -80.87 -11.95 -22.15
C ILE A 389 -80.57 -10.78 -23.12
N PRO A 390 -81.39 -9.70 -23.16
CA PRO A 390 -81.47 -8.77 -24.27
C PRO A 390 -80.75 -7.41 -24.10
N THR A 391 -80.35 -6.91 -25.27
CA THR A 391 -80.21 -5.54 -25.82
C THR A 391 -80.29 -4.25 -24.97
N ARG A 392 -79.32 -3.37 -25.31
CA ARG A 392 -79.18 -1.92 -25.04
C ARG A 392 -80.35 -1.05 -25.52
N ARG A 393 -80.54 0.11 -24.85
CA ARG A 393 -81.13 1.35 -25.40
C ARG A 393 -80.03 2.43 -25.55
N PRO A 394 -80.04 3.21 -26.65
CA PRO A 394 -79.21 4.42 -26.81
C PRO A 394 -80.04 5.72 -26.69
N THR A 395 -79.33 6.87 -26.76
CA THR A 395 -79.73 8.31 -26.81
C THR A 395 -79.41 9.09 -25.53
N ASP A 396 -78.91 10.32 -25.52
CA ASP A 396 -78.26 11.19 -26.52
C ASP A 396 -77.55 12.34 -25.74
N LEU A 397 -76.34 12.68 -26.21
CA LEU A 397 -75.62 13.98 -26.21
C LEU A 397 -75.22 14.76 -24.91
N PRO A 398 -74.06 15.46 -24.94
CA PRO A 398 -73.46 16.30 -23.87
C PRO A 398 -73.77 17.81 -24.13
N PRO A 399 -73.10 18.85 -23.56
CA PRO A 399 -72.05 18.94 -22.52
C PRO A 399 -72.31 20.00 -21.43
N ASP A 400 -71.41 20.07 -20.43
CA ASP A 400 -70.77 21.30 -19.91
C ASP A 400 -70.45 21.27 -18.40
N ARG A 401 -69.16 21.53 -18.13
CA ARG A 401 -68.55 22.01 -16.87
C ARG A 401 -68.99 23.47 -16.59
N PRO A 402 -68.52 24.18 -15.54
CA PRO A 402 -68.03 23.84 -14.18
C PRO A 402 -68.69 24.72 -13.08
N VAL A 403 -68.44 24.45 -11.79
CA VAL A 403 -67.83 25.39 -10.81
C VAL A 403 -67.14 24.58 -9.72
#